data_AF-A0A3N1MP88-F1
#
_entry.id   AF-A0A3N1MP88-F1
#
_cell.length_a   1.000
_cell.length_b   1.000
_cell.length_c   1.000
_cell.angle_alpha   90.00
_cell.angle_beta   90.00
_cell.angle_gamma   90.00
#
_symmetry.space_group_name_H-M   'P 1'
#
loop_
_entity.id
_entity.type
_entity.pdbx_description
1 polymer ?
#
loop_
_entity_poly.entity_id
_entity_poly.type
_entity_poly.pdbx_seq_one_letter_code
_entity_poly.pdbx_strand_id
1 'polypeptide(L)'
;MQYVFVVSQAVLQREGDTAAVRLPRGTGGHPESAESFHLGSQDLIRLAGFAQENGFQVSQIFVADPYLSPLDSEEERFISERMIQLLKTYGARELRSAMEDEFDGFYVVGVALISKRSGMRITIRRRGFVDTSIVEEAESLLTSAWKERSLR
;
A
#
# COMPACT_ATOMS: atom_id res chain seq x y z
N MET A 1 25.67 4.40 4.05
CA MET A 1 25.32 5.79 4.42
C MET A 1 23.86 5.97 4.08
N GLN A 2 23.00 6.04 5.09
CA GLN A 2 21.54 5.98 4.92
C GLN A 2 20.99 7.34 5.35
N TYR A 3 20.23 8.00 4.49
CA TYR A 3 19.76 9.38 4.71
C TYR A 3 18.31 9.40 5.26
N VAL A 4 18.05 10.22 6.29
CA VAL A 4 16.71 10.53 6.84
C VAL A 4 16.36 11.92 6.33
N PHE A 5 15.28 12.14 5.58
CA PHE A 5 14.84 13.51 5.25
C PHE A 5 13.31 13.62 5.18
N VAL A 6 12.83 14.80 5.58
CA VAL A 6 11.44 15.15 5.88
C VAL A 6 10.70 15.55 4.59
N VAL A 7 9.54 14.93 4.33
CA VAL A 7 8.58 15.40 3.33
C VAL A 7 7.68 16.39 4.03
N SER A 8 7.62 17.63 3.55
CA SER A 8 6.85 18.72 4.16
C SER A 8 5.45 18.27 4.59
N GLN A 9 5.30 18.15 5.91
CA GLN A 9 4.14 17.71 6.71
C GLN A 9 3.98 16.20 7.02
N ALA A 10 4.81 15.29 6.49
CA ALA A 10 4.92 13.90 6.92
C ALA A 10 6.11 13.72 7.89
N VAL A 11 5.86 13.38 9.16
CA VAL A 11 6.96 13.12 10.12
C VAL A 11 7.43 11.67 9.98
N LEU A 12 8.43 11.46 9.11
CA LEU A 12 9.14 10.20 8.95
C LEU A 12 10.06 9.94 10.16
N GLN A 13 9.66 9.05 11.07
CA GLN A 13 10.57 8.50 12.09
C GLN A 13 11.22 7.23 11.53
N ARG A 14 12.55 7.19 11.61
CA ARG A 14 13.35 6.09 11.06
C ARG A 14 13.75 5.12 12.18
N GLU A 15 13.36 3.87 12.06
CA GLU A 15 13.91 2.76 12.85
C GLU A 15 14.66 1.81 11.89
N GLY A 16 16.00 1.86 11.93
CA GLY A 16 16.87 0.92 11.20
C GLY A 16 16.92 1.08 9.68
N ASP A 17 17.00 -0.05 8.98
CA ASP A 17 17.22 -0.17 7.52
C ASP A 17 15.97 0.13 6.67
N THR A 18 14.86 0.48 7.33
CA THR A 18 13.52 0.63 6.77
C THR A 18 13.04 2.07 6.93
N ALA A 19 12.52 2.65 5.84
CA ALA A 19 11.82 3.93 5.90
C ALA A 19 10.36 3.68 6.32
N ALA A 20 9.83 4.40 7.29
CA ALA A 20 8.40 4.38 7.65
C ALA A 20 7.79 5.72 7.29
N VAL A 21 6.76 5.72 6.41
CA VAL A 21 6.14 6.94 5.90
C VAL A 21 4.85 7.31 6.64
N ARG A 22 4.89 8.36 7.47
CA ARG A 22 3.69 8.94 8.10
C ARG A 22 3.18 10.14 7.30
N LEU A 23 2.17 9.97 6.45
CA LEU A 23 1.56 11.07 5.70
C LEU A 23 0.60 11.91 6.58
N PRO A 24 0.60 13.25 6.47
CA PRO A 24 -0.36 14.12 7.17
C PRO A 24 -1.72 14.08 6.50
N ARG A 25 -2.77 14.17 7.32
CA ARG A 25 -4.04 14.75 6.87
C ARG A 25 -4.06 16.23 7.16
N GLY A 26 -4.58 17.00 6.20
CA GLY A 26 -5.29 18.27 6.36
C GLY A 26 -4.74 19.28 7.37
N THR A 27 -4.33 20.44 6.87
CA THR A 27 -4.00 21.64 7.66
C THR A 27 -5.05 21.96 8.73
N GLY A 28 -4.77 21.59 9.99
CA GLY A 28 -5.56 22.03 11.15
C GLY A 28 -5.71 20.97 12.24
N GLY A 29 -4.68 20.79 13.08
CA GLY A 29 -4.79 19.97 14.28
C GLY A 29 -3.47 19.91 15.04
N HIS A 30 -3.53 20.06 16.37
CA HIS A 30 -2.38 20.04 17.27
C HIS A 30 -1.45 18.82 17.06
N PRO A 31 -0.13 18.98 17.28
CA PRO A 31 0.86 17.92 17.12
C PRO A 31 0.74 16.72 18.10
N GLU A 32 -0.26 16.73 19.01
CA GLU A 32 -0.45 15.68 20.02
C GLU A 32 -1.50 14.61 19.64
N SER A 33 -2.16 14.73 18.48
CA SER A 33 -3.07 13.70 17.96
C SER A 33 -2.67 13.27 16.56
N ALA A 34 -1.48 12.66 16.42
CA ALA A 34 -1.13 11.94 15.20
C ALA A 34 -1.95 10.64 15.15
N GLU A 35 -3.20 10.72 14.70
CA GLU A 35 -3.99 9.53 14.36
C GLU A 35 -3.20 8.72 13.34
N SER A 36 -2.86 7.48 13.72
CA SER A 36 -2.09 6.58 12.88
C SER A 36 -2.78 6.38 11.54
N PHE A 37 -2.07 6.70 10.46
CA PHE A 37 -2.52 6.50 9.09
C PHE A 37 -2.84 5.01 8.85
N HIS A 38 -4.11 4.72 8.61
CA HIS A 38 -4.62 3.35 8.51
C HIS A 38 -5.27 3.14 7.14
N LEU A 39 -4.52 2.54 6.21
CA LEU A 39 -5.04 2.14 4.91
C LEU A 39 -5.90 0.88 5.10
N GLY A 40 -7.20 0.95 4.84
CA GLY A 40 -8.04 -0.24 4.81
C GLY A 40 -7.69 -1.16 3.63
N SER A 41 -8.21 -2.39 3.63
CA SER A 41 -8.09 -3.32 2.49
C SER A 41 -8.52 -2.65 1.19
N GLN A 42 -9.61 -1.86 1.26
CA GLN A 42 -10.19 -1.14 0.14
C GLN A 42 -9.26 -0.04 -0.39
N ASP A 43 -8.53 0.66 0.48
CA ASP A 43 -7.58 1.71 0.10
C ASP A 43 -6.32 1.09 -0.54
N LEU A 44 -5.85 -0.03 0.00
CA LEU A 44 -4.74 -0.79 -0.57
C LEU A 44 -5.07 -1.33 -1.97
N ILE A 45 -6.29 -1.82 -2.18
CA ILE A 45 -6.74 -2.29 -3.52
C ILE A 45 -6.84 -1.11 -4.49
N ARG A 46 -7.39 0.04 -4.07
CA ARG A 46 -7.43 1.26 -4.90
C ARG A 46 -6.03 1.73 -5.27
N LEU A 47 -5.11 1.73 -4.30
CA LEU A 47 -3.71 2.08 -4.50
C LEU A 47 -3.02 1.14 -5.49
N ALA A 48 -3.27 -0.17 -5.37
CA ALA A 48 -2.74 -1.17 -6.30
C ALA A 48 -3.22 -0.94 -7.74
N GLY A 49 -4.52 -0.67 -7.92
CA GLY A 49 -5.08 -0.32 -9.22
C GLY A 49 -4.47 0.96 -9.80
N PHE A 50 -4.41 2.03 -8.99
CA PHE A 50 -3.79 3.28 -9.38
C PHE A 50 -2.32 3.10 -9.77
N ALA A 51 -1.57 2.31 -9.02
CA ALA A 51 -0.16 2.02 -9.32
C ALA A 51 -0.03 1.29 -10.66
N GLN A 52 -0.90 0.32 -10.98
CA GLN A 52 -0.89 -0.36 -12.28
C GLN A 52 -1.13 0.60 -13.45
N GLU A 53 -2.07 1.52 -13.29
CA GLU A 53 -2.38 2.58 -14.28
C GLU A 53 -1.20 3.55 -14.46
N ASN A 54 -0.37 3.73 -13.43
CA ASN A 54 0.75 4.68 -13.39
C ASN A 54 2.12 4.01 -13.56
N GLY A 55 2.18 2.87 -14.27
CA GLY A 55 3.45 2.28 -14.67
C GLY A 55 4.12 1.38 -13.64
N PHE A 56 3.41 0.96 -12.58
CA PHE A 56 3.86 -0.08 -11.67
C PHE A 56 3.25 -1.43 -12.03
N GLN A 57 3.89 -2.50 -11.57
CA GLN A 57 3.35 -3.84 -11.56
C GLN A 57 3.15 -4.25 -10.11
N VAL A 58 1.98 -4.79 -9.78
CA VAL A 58 1.74 -5.42 -8.46
C VAL A 58 2.40 -6.79 -8.49
N SER A 59 3.39 -7.02 -7.62
CA SER A 59 4.13 -8.28 -7.54
C SER A 59 3.62 -9.19 -6.43
N GLN A 60 3.05 -8.62 -5.37
CA GLN A 60 2.48 -9.37 -4.26
C GLN A 60 1.36 -8.56 -3.61
N ILE A 61 0.28 -9.23 -3.20
CA ILE A 61 -0.76 -8.70 -2.32
C ILE A 61 -0.64 -9.48 -1.03
N PHE A 62 -0.44 -8.77 0.09
CA PHE A 62 -0.32 -9.42 1.38
C PHE A 62 -1.69 -9.58 2.00
N VAL A 63 -2.00 -10.79 2.45
CA VAL A 63 -3.34 -11.17 2.90
C VAL A 63 -3.27 -11.72 4.32
N ALA A 64 -4.28 -11.41 5.12
CA ALA A 64 -4.46 -11.92 6.46
C ALA A 64 -5.87 -12.49 6.64
N ASP A 65 -6.01 -13.36 7.63
CA ASP A 65 -7.29 -13.95 8.04
C ASP A 65 -8.21 -12.91 8.75
N PRO A 66 -9.43 -13.29 9.19
CA PRO A 66 -10.32 -12.40 9.94
C PRO A 66 -9.77 -11.87 11.26
N TYR A 67 -8.78 -12.56 11.84
CA TYR A 67 -8.10 -12.19 13.07
C TYR A 67 -6.83 -11.36 12.81
N LEU A 68 -6.57 -11.00 11.55
CA LEU A 68 -5.37 -10.31 11.07
C LEU A 68 -4.08 -11.09 11.30
N SER A 69 -4.19 -12.42 11.39
CA SER A 69 -3.06 -13.33 11.42
C SER A 69 -2.52 -13.52 10.00
N PRO A 70 -1.19 -13.64 9.83
CA PRO A 70 -0.62 -14.07 8.57
C PRO A 70 -1.17 -15.44 8.17
N LEU A 71 -1.47 -15.61 6.89
CA LEU A 71 -1.78 -16.92 6.33
C LEU A 71 -0.50 -17.75 6.20
N ASP A 72 -0.64 -19.06 5.95
CA ASP A 72 0.51 -19.84 5.55
C ASP A 72 1.05 -19.36 4.19
N SER A 73 2.33 -19.62 3.93
CA SER A 73 3.01 -19.07 2.75
C SER A 73 2.47 -19.58 1.42
N GLU A 74 1.93 -20.80 1.38
CA GLU A 74 1.39 -21.37 0.14
C GLU A 74 -0.01 -20.84 -0.14
N GLU A 75 -0.85 -20.74 0.90
CA GLU A 75 -2.17 -20.12 0.84
C GLU A 75 -2.08 -18.63 0.48
N GLU A 76 -1.23 -17.86 1.17
CA GLU A 76 -1.03 -16.44 0.85
C GLU A 76 -0.59 -16.26 -0.60
N ARG A 77 0.36 -17.09 -1.06
CA ARG A 77 0.83 -17.05 -2.44
C ARG A 77 -0.29 -17.33 -3.42
N PHE A 78 -1.07 -18.39 -3.20
CA PHE A 78 -2.18 -18.77 -4.07
C PHE A 78 -3.22 -17.65 -4.15
N ILE A 79 -3.66 -17.12 -3.01
CA ILE A 79 -4.65 -16.04 -2.94
C ILE A 79 -4.10 -14.76 -3.58
N SER A 80 -2.86 -14.38 -3.26
CA SER A 80 -2.18 -13.22 -3.84
C SER A 80 -2.13 -13.31 -5.36
N GLU A 81 -1.70 -14.45 -5.93
CA GLU A 81 -1.62 -14.65 -7.38
C GLU A 81 -3.00 -14.50 -8.04
N ARG A 82 -4.06 -15.06 -7.43
CA ARG A 82 -5.45 -14.92 -7.89
C ARG A 82 -5.93 -13.47 -7.86
N MET A 83 -5.69 -12.75 -6.77
CA MET A 83 -6.07 -11.34 -6.64
C MET A 83 -5.32 -10.45 -7.64
N ILE A 84 -4.02 -10.69 -7.85
CA ILE A 84 -3.22 -9.97 -8.85
C ILE A 84 -3.77 -10.22 -10.26
N GLN A 85 -4.18 -11.45 -10.57
CA GLN A 85 -4.77 -11.78 -11.86
C GLN A 85 -6.10 -11.05 -12.07
N LEU A 86 -6.98 -11.03 -11.07
CA LEU A 86 -8.24 -10.28 -11.12
C LEU A 86 -7.99 -8.78 -11.30
N LEU A 87 -7.10 -8.21 -10.50
CA LEU A 87 -6.72 -6.80 -10.59
C LEU A 87 -6.21 -6.45 -11.99
N LYS A 88 -5.33 -7.28 -12.55
CA LYS A 88 -4.75 -7.06 -13.88
C LYS A 88 -5.79 -7.17 -15.00
N THR A 89 -6.77 -8.08 -14.86
CA THR A 89 -7.73 -8.40 -15.92
C THR A 89 -8.93 -7.45 -15.90
N TYR A 90 -9.44 -7.13 -14.71
CA TYR A 90 -10.71 -6.43 -14.52
C TYR A 90 -10.58 -5.13 -13.73
N GLY A 91 -9.41 -4.85 -13.16
CA GLY A 91 -9.14 -3.62 -12.41
C GLY A 91 -9.56 -3.67 -10.95
N ALA A 92 -9.26 -2.59 -10.22
CA ALA A 92 -9.46 -2.51 -8.78
C ALA A 92 -10.93 -2.57 -8.36
N ARG A 93 -11.86 -2.12 -9.21
CA ARG A 93 -13.29 -2.19 -8.89
C ARG A 93 -13.76 -3.64 -8.77
N GLU A 94 -13.37 -4.50 -9.70
CA GLU A 94 -13.77 -5.90 -9.71
C GLU A 94 -13.13 -6.67 -8.55
N LEU A 95 -11.83 -6.43 -8.29
CA LEU A 95 -11.17 -7.05 -7.15
C LEU A 95 -11.86 -6.69 -5.82
N ARG A 96 -12.37 -5.45 -5.68
CA ARG A 96 -13.13 -5.06 -4.48
C ARG A 96 -14.44 -5.83 -4.34
N SER A 97 -15.16 -6.07 -5.43
CA SER A 97 -16.37 -6.91 -5.40
C SER A 97 -16.01 -8.36 -5.07
N ALA A 98 -14.94 -8.89 -5.66
CA ALA A 98 -14.45 -10.23 -5.33
C ALA A 98 -14.01 -10.39 -3.86
N MET A 99 -13.60 -9.31 -3.17
CA MET A 99 -13.33 -9.36 -1.73
C MET A 99 -14.57 -9.64 -0.88
N GLU A 100 -15.77 -9.28 -1.36
CA GLU A 100 -17.03 -9.48 -0.65
C GLU A 100 -17.64 -10.87 -0.97
N ASP A 101 -17.29 -11.45 -2.12
CA ASP A 101 -17.87 -12.70 -2.62
C ASP A 101 -16.87 -13.88 -2.62
N GLU A 102 -15.77 -13.77 -3.38
CA GLU A 102 -14.81 -14.86 -3.61
C GLU A 102 -13.75 -15.00 -2.50
N PHE A 103 -13.37 -13.87 -1.88
CA PHE A 103 -12.35 -13.81 -0.83
C PHE A 103 -12.93 -13.35 0.52
N ASP A 104 -14.18 -13.71 0.79
CA ASP A 104 -14.83 -13.40 2.06
C ASP A 104 -13.99 -13.92 3.25
N GLY A 105 -13.93 -13.13 4.31
CA GLY A 105 -13.09 -13.39 5.49
C GLY A 105 -11.60 -13.01 5.33
N PHE A 106 -11.12 -12.69 4.13
CA PHE A 106 -9.73 -12.25 3.95
C PHE A 106 -9.57 -10.73 3.98
N TYR A 107 -8.42 -10.27 4.47
CA TYR A 107 -8.07 -8.86 4.53
C TYR A 107 -6.77 -8.58 3.78
N VAL A 108 -6.80 -7.63 2.86
CA VAL A 108 -5.58 -7.08 2.25
C VAL A 108 -4.88 -6.19 3.28
N VAL A 109 -3.68 -6.58 3.69
CA VAL A 109 -2.87 -5.89 4.70
C VAL A 109 -1.63 -5.22 4.11
N GLY A 110 -1.37 -5.41 2.83
CA GLY A 110 -0.36 -4.67 2.11
C GLY A 110 -0.28 -5.01 0.63
N VAL A 111 0.54 -4.25 -0.08
CA VAL A 111 0.81 -4.46 -1.50
C VAL A 111 2.30 -4.23 -1.77
N ALA A 112 2.88 -5.06 -2.62
CA ALA A 112 4.23 -4.88 -3.13
C ALA A 112 4.15 -4.56 -4.63
N LEU A 113 4.88 -3.52 -5.02
CA LEU A 113 4.87 -2.89 -6.33
C LEU A 113 6.29 -2.91 -6.92
N ILE A 114 6.38 -3.05 -8.23
CA ILE A 114 7.61 -2.93 -8.99
C ILE A 114 7.42 -1.87 -10.06
N SER A 115 8.24 -0.82 -10.05
CA SER A 115 8.23 0.19 -11.11
C SER A 115 8.67 -0.44 -12.42
N LYS A 116 7.87 -0.31 -13.48
CA LYS A 116 8.24 -0.80 -14.82
C LYS A 116 9.36 0.04 -15.45
N ARG A 117 9.59 1.25 -14.95
CA ARG A 117 10.62 2.18 -15.44
C ARG A 117 11.97 1.92 -14.78
N SER A 118 12.00 1.86 -13.45
CA SER A 118 13.24 1.78 -12.67
C SER A 118 13.55 0.38 -12.15
N GLY A 119 12.58 -0.54 -12.17
CA GLY A 119 12.70 -1.85 -11.49
C GLY A 119 12.63 -1.75 -9.97
N MET A 120 12.45 -0.55 -9.42
CA MET A 120 12.37 -0.32 -7.98
C MET A 120 11.20 -1.06 -7.36
N ARG A 121 11.43 -1.62 -6.17
CA ARG A 121 10.40 -2.22 -5.32
C ARG A 121 9.90 -1.25 -4.27
N ILE A 122 8.58 -1.18 -4.13
CA ILE A 122 7.88 -0.47 -3.03
C ILE A 122 6.96 -1.48 -2.35
N THR A 123 7.02 -1.57 -1.03
CA THR A 123 6.04 -2.33 -0.24
C THR A 123 5.27 -1.38 0.65
N ILE A 124 3.94 -1.43 0.59
CA ILE A 124 3.05 -0.54 1.33
C ILE A 124 2.13 -1.40 2.20
N ARG A 125 2.08 -1.13 3.51
CA ARG A 125 1.29 -1.91 4.48
C ARG A 125 0.16 -1.07 5.10
N ARG A 126 -0.83 -1.78 5.67
CA ARG A 126 -2.04 -1.24 6.30
C ARG A 126 -1.81 -0.06 7.27
N ARG A 127 -0.70 -0.05 8.01
CA ARG A 127 -0.37 1.00 9.00
C ARG A 127 0.45 2.17 8.42
N GLY A 128 0.40 2.37 7.10
CA GLY A 128 1.19 3.40 6.42
C GLY A 128 2.68 3.09 6.33
N PHE A 129 3.11 1.87 6.67
CA PHE A 129 4.51 1.49 6.51
C PHE A 129 4.84 1.33 5.03
N VAL A 130 5.90 2.01 4.57
CA VAL A 130 6.32 2.06 3.16
C VAL A 130 7.80 1.73 3.06
N ASP A 131 8.12 0.50 2.65
CA ASP A 131 9.49 0.08 2.40
C ASP A 131 9.86 0.32 0.94
N THR A 132 10.96 1.04 0.69
CA THR A 132 11.43 1.37 -0.66
C THR A 132 12.93 1.68 -0.66
N SER A 133 13.56 1.46 -1.81
CA SER A 133 14.96 1.86 -2.06
C SER A 133 15.10 3.24 -2.71
N ILE A 134 14.03 3.79 -3.31
CA ILE A 134 14.00 5.14 -3.89
C ILE A 134 12.79 5.86 -3.33
N VAL A 135 13.07 6.88 -2.52
CA VAL A 135 12.05 7.56 -1.71
C VAL A 135 11.21 8.49 -2.58
N GLU A 136 11.84 9.23 -3.49
CA GLU A 136 11.19 10.22 -4.34
C GLU A 136 10.12 9.61 -5.25
N GLU A 137 10.38 8.41 -5.76
CA GLU A 137 9.44 7.70 -6.64
C GLU A 137 8.23 7.17 -5.84
N ALA A 138 8.46 6.67 -4.62
CA ALA A 138 7.39 6.25 -3.72
C ALA A 138 6.51 7.43 -3.27
N GLU A 139 7.11 8.58 -2.96
CA GLU A 139 6.39 9.80 -2.62
C GLU A 139 5.56 10.34 -3.79
N SER A 140 6.12 10.34 -4.99
CA SER A 140 5.42 10.78 -6.20
C SER A 140 4.18 9.93 -6.45
N LEU A 141 4.31 8.60 -6.33
CA LEU A 141 3.20 7.66 -6.45
C LEU A 141 2.13 7.92 -5.38
N LEU A 142 2.52 7.94 -4.11
CA LEU A 142 1.60 8.08 -2.98
C LEU A 142 0.87 9.42 -2.98
N THR A 143 1.58 10.51 -3.28
CA THR A 143 0.99 11.85 -3.34
C THR A 143 -0.05 11.95 -4.46
N SER A 144 0.25 11.37 -5.63
CA SER A 144 -0.68 11.34 -6.77
C SER A 144 -1.90 10.48 -6.45
N ALA A 145 -1.68 9.30 -5.87
CA ALA A 145 -2.76 8.41 -5.44
C ALA A 145 -3.70 9.09 -4.41
N TRP A 146 -3.13 9.84 -3.48
CA TRP A 146 -3.90 10.56 -2.44
C TRP A 146 -4.81 11.62 -3.04
N LYS A 147 -4.30 12.40 -4.00
CA LYS A 147 -5.05 13.48 -4.66
C LYS A 147 -6.15 12.92 -5.57
N GLU A 148 -5.87 11.87 -6.32
CA GLU A 148 -6.77 11.39 -7.37
C GLU A 148 -7.79 10.35 -6.90
N ARG A 149 -7.45 9.54 -5.89
CA ARG A 149 -8.29 8.41 -5.46
C ARG A 149 -8.96 8.61 -4.11
N SER A 150 -8.81 9.78 -3.47
CA SER A 150 -9.42 10.10 -2.18
C SER A 150 -9.24 8.97 -1.16
N LEU A 151 -8.00 8.47 -1.04
CA LEU A 151 -7.66 7.44 -0.06
C LEU A 151 -8.03 7.96 1.34
N ARG A 152 -8.80 7.17 2.10
CA ARG A 152 -9.38 7.59 3.38
C ARG A 152 -8.63 7.02 4.59
#